data_AF-A0A524CVK8-F1
#
_entry.id   AF-A0A524CVK8-F1
#
_cell.length_a   1.000
_cell.length_b   1.000
_cell.length_c   1.000
_cell.angle_alpha   90.00
_cell.angle_beta   90.00
_cell.angle_gamma   90.00
#
_symmetry.space_group_name_H-M   'P 1'
#
loop_
_entity.id
_entity.type
_entity.pdbx_description
1 polymer ?
#
loop_
_entity_poly.entity_id
_entity_poly.type
_entity_poly.pdbx_seq_one_letter_code
_entity_poly.pdbx_strand_id
1 'polypeptide(L)'
;MQLTPLNLVFMVGDYAVSVILILLFVYLYRSKRIDKVLFYAFWAGCLIGSVWEFTFMLWGPGFAYSVNPWPFGLSGWPKKLSHSIWDGGIFMVGVWLCQKLIDRRPLFTSFNWRELGIMEIWGVFQGFLVEYLFVGRVWFYVPLPWNPVIIPPLPGGASAVGYTLIPQLVWIIAPVVFYFSLLWLKKRFDSSTGNEHDST
;
A
#
# COMPACT_ATOMS: atom_id res chain seq x y z
N MET A 1 2.79 18.37 -23.90
CA MET A 1 2.37 18.84 -22.55
C MET A 1 3.63 19.15 -21.76
N GLN A 2 3.73 20.35 -21.16
CA GLN A 2 4.82 20.65 -20.24
C GLN A 2 4.53 19.94 -18.91
N LEU A 3 5.47 19.10 -18.47
CA LEU A 3 5.41 18.47 -17.15
C LEU A 3 5.59 19.60 -16.12
N THR A 4 4.61 19.78 -15.23
CA THR A 4 4.79 20.77 -14.16
C THR A 4 5.92 20.30 -13.23
N PRO A 5 6.74 21.21 -12.67
CA PRO A 5 7.80 20.83 -11.74
C PRO A 5 7.29 19.98 -10.57
N LEU A 6 6.08 20.26 -10.11
CA LEU A 6 5.40 19.51 -9.05
C LEU A 6 5.14 18.05 -9.44
N ASN A 7 4.66 17.80 -10.68
CA ASN A 7 4.43 16.44 -11.15
C ASN A 7 5.74 15.66 -11.25
N LEU A 8 6.84 16.31 -11.66
CA LEU A 8 8.16 15.67 -11.71
C LEU A 8 8.62 15.26 -10.31
N VAL A 9 8.45 16.14 -9.31
CA VAL A 9 8.77 15.84 -7.91
C VAL A 9 7.97 14.65 -7.40
N PHE A 10 6.66 14.57 -7.70
CA PHE A 10 5.87 13.41 -7.30
C PHE A 10 6.34 12.12 -7.98
N MET A 11 6.66 12.15 -9.27
CA MET A 11 7.04 10.96 -10.03
C MET A 11 8.44 10.45 -9.70
N VAL A 12 9.40 11.36 -9.46
CA VAL A 12 10.74 10.99 -8.98
C VAL A 12 10.69 10.59 -7.50
N GLY A 13 9.91 11.33 -6.71
CA GLY A 13 9.67 11.05 -5.30
C GLY A 13 9.07 9.66 -5.07
N ASP A 14 8.16 9.23 -5.95
CA ASP A 14 7.58 7.88 -5.93
C ASP A 14 8.68 6.80 -5.90
N TYR A 15 9.60 6.83 -6.87
CA TYR A 15 10.71 5.88 -6.91
C TYR A 15 11.70 6.04 -5.76
N ALA A 16 12.03 7.29 -5.40
CA ALA A 16 12.97 7.56 -4.32
C ALA A 16 12.48 6.97 -2.99
N VAL A 17 11.21 7.17 -2.66
CA VAL A 17 10.62 6.62 -1.43
C VAL A 17 10.56 5.10 -1.48
N SER A 18 10.22 4.49 -2.62
CA SER A 18 10.24 3.01 -2.75
C SER A 18 11.61 2.42 -2.45
N VAL A 19 12.69 3.03 -2.98
CA VAL A 19 14.07 2.61 -2.67
C VAL A 19 14.37 2.81 -1.19
N ILE A 20 14.01 3.96 -0.62
CA ILE A 20 14.21 4.25 0.81
C ILE A 20 13.47 3.24 1.69
N LEU A 21 12.24 2.84 1.34
CA LEU A 21 11.47 1.85 2.10
C LEU A 21 12.17 0.49 2.11
N ILE A 22 12.63 0.00 0.96
CA ILE A 22 13.39 -1.26 0.89
C ILE A 22 14.64 -1.17 1.77
N LEU A 23 15.44 -0.12 1.61
CA LEU A 23 16.67 0.08 2.38
C LEU A 23 16.37 0.16 3.89
N LEU A 24 15.30 0.87 4.27
CA LEU A 24 14.85 1.00 5.65
C LEU A 24 14.47 -0.35 6.24
N PHE A 25 13.61 -1.14 5.59
CA PHE A 25 13.19 -2.44 6.13
C PHE A 25 14.33 -3.46 6.18
N VAL A 26 15.23 -3.45 5.19
CA VAL A 26 16.45 -4.27 5.22
C VAL A 26 17.37 -3.84 6.38
N TYR A 27 17.56 -2.53 6.57
CA TYR A 27 18.35 -2.00 7.68
C TYR A 27 17.74 -2.36 9.05
N LEU A 28 16.45 -2.15 9.23
CA LEU A 28 15.73 -2.46 10.48
C LEU A 28 15.82 -3.95 10.81
N TYR A 29 15.70 -4.83 9.80
CA TYR A 29 15.83 -6.27 10.00
C TYR A 29 17.26 -6.67 10.36
N ARG A 30 18.27 -6.18 9.60
CA ARG A 30 19.68 -6.51 9.87
C ARG A 30 20.19 -5.95 11.20
N SER A 31 19.67 -4.81 11.63
CA SER A 31 19.99 -4.20 12.93
C SER A 31 19.16 -4.77 14.09
N LYS A 32 18.35 -5.83 13.86
CA LYS A 32 17.49 -6.49 14.85
C LYS A 32 16.49 -5.54 15.54
N ARG A 33 16.12 -4.44 14.87
CA ARG A 33 15.12 -3.47 15.37
C ARG A 33 13.69 -3.92 15.09
N ILE A 34 13.50 -4.81 14.12
CA ILE A 34 12.22 -5.48 13.85
C ILE A 34 12.44 -6.99 13.83
N ASP A 35 11.39 -7.74 14.18
CA ASP A 35 11.41 -9.20 14.11
C ASP A 35 11.23 -9.69 12.67
N LYS A 36 11.42 -11.00 12.49
CA LYS A 36 11.23 -11.67 11.20
C LYS A 36 9.80 -11.50 10.68
N VAL A 37 8.80 -11.49 11.57
CA VAL A 37 7.39 -11.34 11.22
C VAL A 37 7.14 -9.99 10.53
N LEU A 38 7.60 -8.89 11.14
CA LEU A 38 7.44 -7.55 10.58
C LEU A 38 8.23 -7.37 9.27
N PHE A 39 9.38 -8.01 9.13
CA PHE A 39 10.14 -8.00 7.87
C PHE A 39 9.37 -8.71 6.74
N TYR A 40 8.81 -9.90 6.98
CA TYR A 40 7.97 -10.57 5.98
C TYR A 40 6.61 -9.90 5.76
N ALA A 41 6.09 -9.22 6.78
CA ALA A 41 4.86 -8.44 6.65
C ALA A 41 5.03 -7.32 5.61
N PHE A 42 6.14 -6.58 5.64
CA PHE A 42 6.43 -5.58 4.61
C PHE A 42 6.33 -6.19 3.20
N TRP A 43 6.99 -7.33 2.96
CA TRP A 43 6.94 -8.01 1.67
C TRP A 43 5.56 -8.58 1.33
N ALA A 44 4.81 -9.09 2.31
CA ALA A 44 3.43 -9.51 2.10
C ALA A 44 2.56 -8.32 1.66
N GLY A 45 2.75 -7.15 2.27
CA GLY A 45 2.11 -5.92 1.83
C GLY A 45 2.47 -5.54 0.39
N CYS A 46 3.75 -5.66 0.01
CA CYS A 46 4.18 -5.44 -1.37
C CYS A 46 3.53 -6.41 -2.38
N LEU A 47 3.42 -7.69 -2.00
CA LEU A 47 2.78 -8.70 -2.84
C LEU A 47 1.28 -8.45 -2.99
N ILE A 48 0.62 -8.07 -1.90
CA ILE A 48 -0.79 -7.65 -1.90
C ILE A 48 -0.97 -6.44 -2.83
N GLY A 49 -0.13 -5.41 -2.70
CA GLY A 49 -0.09 -4.23 -3.59
C GLY A 49 0.06 -4.58 -5.06
N SER A 50 0.96 -5.52 -5.35
CA SER A 50 1.20 -6.00 -6.71
C SER A 50 -0.07 -6.58 -7.35
N VAL A 51 -0.98 -7.18 -6.56
CA VAL A 51 -2.22 -7.76 -7.10
C VAL A 51 -3.03 -6.71 -7.86
N TRP A 52 -3.35 -5.56 -7.27
CA TRP A 52 -4.15 -4.56 -7.98
C TRP A 52 -3.30 -3.72 -8.93
N GLU A 53 -2.06 -3.38 -8.58
CA GLU A 53 -1.22 -2.53 -9.41
C GLU A 53 -0.97 -3.16 -10.80
N PHE A 54 -0.71 -4.48 -10.82
CA PHE A 54 -0.56 -5.20 -12.07
C PHE A 54 -1.90 -5.53 -12.73
N THR A 55 -2.97 -5.79 -11.97
CA THR A 55 -4.32 -5.96 -12.56
C THR A 55 -4.73 -4.70 -13.34
N PHE A 56 -4.53 -3.52 -12.76
CA PHE A 56 -4.84 -2.24 -13.41
C PHE A 56 -3.95 -1.99 -14.63
N MET A 57 -2.69 -2.46 -14.59
CA MET A 57 -1.82 -2.44 -15.77
C MET A 57 -2.33 -3.34 -16.89
N LEU A 58 -2.79 -4.56 -16.55
CA LEU A 58 -3.31 -5.53 -17.52
C LEU A 58 -4.63 -5.07 -18.16
N TRP A 59 -5.49 -4.40 -17.40
CA TRP A 59 -6.69 -3.75 -17.95
C TRP A 59 -6.38 -2.55 -18.83
N GLY A 60 -5.15 -2.02 -18.73
CA GLY A 60 -4.62 -1.01 -19.63
C GLY A 60 -5.33 0.34 -19.54
N PRO A 61 -5.12 1.21 -20.56
CA PRO A 61 -5.62 2.58 -20.56
C PRO A 61 -7.13 2.72 -20.51
N GLY A 62 -7.88 1.66 -20.85
CA GLY A 62 -9.33 1.62 -20.73
C GLY A 62 -9.83 1.65 -19.28
N PHE A 63 -8.97 1.32 -18.33
CA PHE A 63 -9.27 1.41 -16.90
C PHE A 63 -8.40 2.46 -16.18
N ALA A 64 -7.07 2.41 -16.37
CA ALA A 64 -6.13 3.32 -15.71
C ALA A 64 -5.00 3.72 -16.65
N TYR A 65 -4.74 5.02 -16.77
CA TYR A 65 -3.64 5.55 -17.58
C TYR A 65 -2.82 6.60 -16.85
N SER A 66 -1.56 6.74 -17.24
CA SER A 66 -0.70 7.82 -16.74
C SER A 66 -1.08 9.15 -17.41
N VAL A 67 -1.28 10.21 -16.62
CA VAL A 67 -1.56 11.55 -17.16
C VAL A 67 -0.31 12.15 -17.80
N ASN A 68 0.86 11.82 -17.25
CA ASN A 68 2.15 12.29 -17.72
C ASN A 68 3.07 11.13 -18.13
N PRO A 69 3.96 11.31 -19.12
CA PRO A 69 5.00 10.33 -19.43
C PRO A 69 5.95 10.22 -18.23
N TRP A 70 6.20 9.00 -17.77
CA TRP A 70 7.06 8.76 -16.61
C TRP A 70 8.53 9.02 -16.92
N PRO A 71 9.28 9.65 -15.98
CA PRO A 71 10.66 10.02 -16.22
C PRO A 71 11.51 8.76 -16.47
N PHE A 72 12.59 8.94 -17.24
CA PHE A 72 13.59 7.89 -17.53
C PHE A 72 13.03 6.65 -18.26
N GLY A 73 11.88 6.76 -18.93
CA GLY A 73 11.25 5.63 -19.61
C GLY A 73 10.69 4.58 -18.65
N LEU A 74 10.61 4.88 -17.35
CA LEU A 74 10.11 3.96 -16.32
C LEU A 74 8.58 3.89 -16.29
N SER A 75 7.91 4.19 -17.40
CA SER A 75 6.48 3.90 -17.55
C SER A 75 6.22 2.39 -17.60
N GLY A 76 5.09 1.95 -17.07
CA GLY A 76 4.67 0.54 -17.12
C GLY A 76 5.01 -0.21 -15.85
N TRP A 77 5.62 -1.39 -15.97
CA TRP A 77 5.86 -2.28 -14.82
C TRP A 77 6.80 -1.70 -13.74
N PRO A 78 7.83 -0.87 -14.02
CA PRO A 78 8.69 -0.33 -12.97
C PRO A 78 7.91 0.58 -12.01
N LYS A 79 7.01 1.41 -12.55
CA LYS A 79 6.05 2.21 -11.78
C LYS A 79 5.18 1.32 -10.90
N LYS A 80 4.61 0.24 -11.46
CA LYS A 80 3.73 -0.67 -10.70
C LYS A 80 4.45 -1.36 -9.55
N LEU A 81 5.71 -1.73 -9.77
CA LEU A 81 6.58 -2.25 -8.71
C LEU A 81 6.82 -1.19 -7.62
N SER A 82 7.12 0.05 -7.99
CA SER A 82 7.29 1.16 -7.05
C SER A 82 6.05 1.37 -6.19
N HIS A 83 4.87 1.48 -6.81
CA HIS A 83 3.61 1.61 -6.08
C HIS A 83 3.35 0.42 -5.14
N SER A 84 3.67 -0.80 -5.57
CA SER A 84 3.53 -1.99 -4.73
C SER A 84 4.41 -1.90 -3.47
N ILE A 85 5.62 -1.33 -3.59
CA ILE A 85 6.52 -1.10 -2.45
C ILE A 85 5.93 -0.04 -1.51
N TRP A 86 5.32 1.02 -2.06
CA TRP A 86 4.56 2.00 -1.29
C TRP A 86 3.43 1.36 -0.50
N ASP A 87 2.66 0.47 -1.12
CA ASP A 87 1.55 -0.25 -0.45
C ASP A 87 2.07 -1.04 0.76
N GLY A 88 3.19 -1.75 0.59
CA GLY A 88 3.88 -2.42 1.71
C GLY A 88 4.28 -1.45 2.83
N GLY A 89 4.82 -0.28 2.49
CA GLY A 89 5.14 0.76 3.46
C GLY A 89 3.91 1.29 4.19
N ILE A 90 2.84 1.61 3.45
CA ILE A 90 1.57 2.11 3.99
C ILE A 90 0.96 1.09 4.95
N PHE A 91 0.94 -0.18 4.59
CA PHE A 91 0.46 -1.25 5.46
C PHE A 91 1.26 -1.36 6.76
N MET A 92 2.59 -1.22 6.69
CA MET A 92 3.43 -1.23 7.88
C MET A 92 3.23 -0.01 8.79
N VAL A 93 2.82 1.14 8.25
CA VAL A 93 2.36 2.26 9.09
C VAL A 93 1.09 1.89 9.85
N GLY A 94 0.16 1.14 9.23
CA GLY A 94 -1.01 0.60 9.93
C GLY A 94 -0.64 -0.31 11.10
N VAL A 95 0.39 -1.15 10.92
CA VAL A 95 0.96 -1.98 12.02
C VAL A 95 1.53 -1.11 13.13
N TRP A 96 2.29 -0.08 12.76
CA TRP A 96 2.85 0.88 13.72
C TRP A 96 1.75 1.64 14.49
N LEU A 97 0.66 2.04 13.83
CA LEU A 97 -0.49 2.67 14.49
C LEU A 97 -1.13 1.73 15.51
N CYS A 98 -1.28 0.44 15.19
CA CYS A 98 -1.77 -0.54 16.16
C CYS A 98 -0.83 -0.63 17.38
N GLN A 99 0.49 -0.68 17.15
CA GLN A 99 1.50 -0.68 18.22
C GLN A 99 1.47 0.58 19.09
N LYS A 100 1.04 1.72 18.54
CA LYS A 100 0.96 3.00 19.27
C LYS A 100 -0.36 3.23 19.98
N LEU A 101 -1.47 2.75 19.43
CA LEU A 101 -2.81 3.04 19.94
C LEU A 101 -3.37 1.93 20.83
N ILE A 102 -2.85 0.70 20.70
CA ILE A 102 -3.27 -0.43 21.51
C ILE A 102 -2.15 -0.78 22.49
N ASP A 103 -2.23 -0.20 23.68
CA ASP A 103 -1.33 -0.52 24.77
C ASP A 103 -1.70 -1.86 25.43
N ARG A 104 -0.68 -2.59 25.90
CA ARG A 104 -0.77 -3.73 26.84
C ARG A 104 -1.38 -5.03 26.30
N ARG A 105 -1.03 -5.43 25.08
CA ARG A 105 -1.28 -6.80 24.60
C ARG A 105 -0.31 -7.22 23.50
N PRO A 106 -0.06 -8.53 23.35
CA PRO A 106 0.47 -9.07 22.11
C PRO A 106 -0.47 -8.73 20.95
N LEU A 107 0.08 -8.09 19.90
CA LEU A 107 -0.68 -7.73 18.71
C LEU A 107 -0.59 -8.84 17.66
N PHE A 108 -1.65 -8.99 16.87
CA PHE A 108 -1.73 -9.90 15.73
C PHE A 108 -1.54 -11.39 16.10
N THR A 109 -1.84 -11.79 17.34
CA THR A 109 -1.79 -13.18 17.78
C THR A 109 -3.11 -13.92 17.57
N SER A 110 -4.21 -13.18 17.54
CA SER A 110 -5.56 -13.67 17.27
C SER A 110 -6.40 -12.55 16.67
N PHE A 111 -7.49 -12.92 15.98
CA PHE A 111 -8.37 -11.96 15.36
C PHE A 111 -8.91 -10.94 16.38
N ASN A 112 -8.85 -9.66 16.00
CA ASN A 112 -9.30 -8.57 16.83
C ASN A 112 -9.83 -7.38 16.02
N TRP A 113 -11.07 -7.01 16.31
CA TRP A 113 -11.75 -5.88 15.66
C TRP A 113 -11.07 -4.53 15.88
N ARG A 114 -10.32 -4.31 16.96
CA ARG A 114 -9.61 -3.04 17.18
C ARG A 114 -8.39 -2.91 16.29
N GLU A 115 -7.62 -4.00 16.14
CA GLU A 115 -6.48 -4.03 15.23
C GLU A 115 -6.94 -3.82 13.79
N LEU A 116 -7.94 -4.60 13.36
CA LEU A 116 -8.52 -4.46 12.04
C LEU A 116 -9.12 -3.06 11.83
N GLY A 117 -9.86 -2.54 12.80
CA GLY A 117 -10.45 -1.21 12.72
C GLY A 117 -9.42 -0.09 12.54
N ILE A 118 -8.28 -0.15 13.24
CA ILE A 118 -7.19 0.83 13.05
C ILE A 118 -6.60 0.72 11.64
N MET A 119 -6.36 -0.50 11.17
CA MET A 119 -5.81 -0.74 9.84
C MET A 119 -6.76 -0.30 8.73
N GLU A 120 -8.07 -0.53 8.89
CA GLU A 120 -9.11 -0.08 7.96
C GLU A 120 -9.23 1.45 7.94
N ILE A 121 -9.32 2.09 9.10
CA ILE A 121 -9.38 3.57 9.17
C ILE A 121 -8.15 4.18 8.49
N TRP A 122 -6.96 3.60 8.74
CA TRP A 122 -5.73 4.03 8.09
C TRP A 122 -5.76 3.77 6.58
N GLY A 123 -6.18 2.58 6.14
CA GLY A 123 -6.25 2.19 4.73
C GLY A 123 -7.20 3.09 3.94
N VAL A 124 -8.40 3.33 4.45
CA VAL A 124 -9.37 4.26 3.86
C VAL A 124 -8.79 5.68 3.78
N PHE A 125 -8.23 6.18 4.88
CA PHE A 125 -7.60 7.50 4.90
C PHE A 125 -6.47 7.63 3.85
N GLN A 126 -5.62 6.61 3.73
CA GLN A 126 -4.55 6.59 2.73
C GLN A 126 -5.10 6.50 1.30
N GLY A 127 -6.15 5.70 1.06
CA GLY A 127 -6.81 5.66 -0.23
C GLY A 127 -7.33 7.03 -0.67
N PHE A 128 -7.99 7.75 0.24
CA PHE A 128 -8.40 9.14 0.02
C PHE A 128 -7.24 10.08 -0.26
N LEU A 129 -6.16 9.99 0.53
CA LEU A 129 -5.00 10.84 0.38
C LEU A 129 -4.27 10.61 -0.95
N VAL A 130 -4.10 9.34 -1.33
CA VAL A 130 -3.49 8.94 -2.61
C VAL A 130 -4.33 9.45 -3.77
N GLU A 131 -5.66 9.28 -3.73
CA GLU A 131 -6.52 9.82 -4.80
C GLU A 131 -6.46 11.35 -4.87
N TYR A 132 -6.48 12.03 -3.73
CA TYR A 132 -6.42 13.48 -3.66
C TYR A 132 -5.12 14.08 -4.21
N LEU A 133 -3.99 13.45 -3.91
CA LEU A 133 -2.68 13.92 -4.35
C LEU A 133 -2.39 13.54 -5.80
N PHE A 134 -2.71 12.31 -6.22
CA PHE A 134 -2.17 11.75 -7.45
C PHE A 134 -3.18 11.62 -8.60
N VAL A 135 -4.48 11.43 -8.34
CA VAL A 135 -5.47 11.29 -9.41
C VAL A 135 -5.66 12.63 -10.13
N GLY A 136 -5.51 12.62 -11.45
CA GLY A 136 -5.50 13.81 -12.30
C GLY A 136 -4.13 14.48 -12.42
N ARG A 137 -3.17 14.20 -11.52
CA ARG A 137 -1.77 14.69 -11.64
C ARG A 137 -0.84 13.67 -12.27
N VAL A 138 -0.89 12.43 -11.80
CA VAL A 138 0.07 11.37 -12.14
C VAL A 138 -0.61 10.24 -12.91
N TRP A 139 -1.78 9.82 -12.47
CA TRP A 139 -2.61 8.83 -13.18
C TRP A 139 -4.08 9.21 -13.10
N PHE A 140 -4.89 8.47 -13.83
CA PHE A 140 -6.32 8.68 -13.90
C PHE A 140 -7.05 7.34 -14.01
N TYR A 141 -8.20 7.22 -13.32
CA TYR A 141 -9.10 6.08 -13.41
C TYR A 141 -10.30 6.43 -14.27
N VAL A 142 -10.61 5.60 -15.26
CA VAL A 142 -11.71 5.83 -16.19
C VAL A 142 -13.04 5.49 -15.50
N PRO A 143 -14.04 6.40 -15.52
CA PRO A 143 -15.39 6.07 -15.09
C PRO A 143 -16.01 5.04 -16.03
N LEU A 144 -16.45 3.92 -15.47
CA LEU A 144 -17.10 2.84 -16.20
C LEU A 144 -18.38 2.43 -15.49
N PRO A 145 -19.34 1.75 -16.14
CA PRO A 145 -20.58 1.32 -15.47
C PRO A 145 -20.34 0.48 -14.20
N TRP A 146 -19.24 -0.27 -14.15
CA TRP A 146 -18.80 -1.09 -13.01
C TRP A 146 -17.69 -0.42 -12.17
N ASN A 147 -17.20 0.75 -12.61
CA ASN A 147 -16.29 1.61 -11.86
C ASN A 147 -16.88 3.04 -11.81
N PRO A 148 -18.09 3.24 -11.27
CA PRO A 148 -18.74 4.53 -11.28
C PRO A 148 -17.99 5.53 -10.39
N VAL A 149 -18.17 6.81 -10.68
CA VAL A 149 -17.75 7.89 -9.77
C VAL A 149 -18.66 7.84 -8.55
N ILE A 150 -18.05 7.64 -7.38
CA ILE A 150 -18.77 7.58 -6.10
C ILE A 150 -18.52 8.81 -5.24
N ILE A 151 -17.47 9.58 -5.53
CA ILE A 151 -17.14 10.82 -4.83
C ILE A 151 -16.86 11.88 -5.88
N PRO A 152 -17.60 13.02 -5.85
CA PRO A 152 -17.40 14.09 -6.80
C PRO A 152 -16.01 14.75 -6.64
N PRO A 153 -15.56 15.54 -7.62
CA PRO A 153 -14.32 16.30 -7.52
C PRO A 153 -14.24 17.09 -6.21
N LEU A 154 -13.11 16.94 -5.51
CA LEU A 154 -12.86 17.65 -4.26
C LEU A 154 -12.09 18.97 -4.52
N PRO A 155 -12.41 20.06 -3.81
CA PRO A 155 -11.63 21.30 -3.89
C PRO A 155 -10.14 21.05 -3.60
N GLY A 156 -9.26 21.57 -4.45
CA GLY A 156 -7.81 21.36 -4.34
C GLY A 156 -7.27 20.04 -4.92
N GLY A 157 -8.16 19.13 -5.32
CA GLY A 157 -7.81 17.95 -6.11
C GLY A 157 -7.45 18.31 -7.56
N ALA A 158 -6.77 17.42 -8.27
CA ALA A 158 -6.49 17.58 -9.70
C ALA A 158 -7.44 16.81 -10.62
N SER A 159 -8.28 15.94 -10.06
CA SER A 159 -9.28 15.20 -10.83
C SER A 159 -10.48 16.10 -11.13
N ALA A 160 -10.80 16.29 -12.41
CA ALA A 160 -12.03 16.98 -12.84
C ALA A 160 -13.28 16.09 -12.78
N VAL A 161 -13.12 14.78 -12.55
CA VAL A 161 -14.20 13.78 -12.65
C VAL A 161 -14.58 13.20 -11.28
N GLY A 162 -13.66 13.18 -10.31
CA GLY A 162 -13.89 12.61 -8.99
C GLY A 162 -13.19 11.27 -8.79
N TYR A 163 -13.61 10.52 -7.76
CA TYR A 163 -13.03 9.23 -7.38
C TYR A 163 -13.97 8.09 -7.72
N THR A 164 -13.39 7.01 -8.22
CA THR A 164 -14.14 5.86 -8.75
C THR A 164 -14.21 4.71 -7.74
N LEU A 165 -15.20 3.84 -7.89
CA LEU A 165 -15.50 2.77 -6.96
C LEU A 165 -14.35 1.76 -6.74
N ILE A 166 -13.71 1.26 -7.79
CA ILE A 166 -12.77 0.14 -7.68
C ILE A 166 -11.53 0.48 -6.85
N PRO A 167 -10.83 1.60 -7.07
CA PRO A 167 -9.71 1.98 -6.21
C PRO A 167 -10.11 2.07 -4.74
N GLN A 168 -11.31 2.59 -4.43
CA GLN A 168 -11.82 2.66 -3.06
C GLN A 168 -12.09 1.27 -2.46
N LEU A 169 -12.63 0.34 -3.24
CA LEU A 169 -12.80 -1.05 -2.80
C LEU A 169 -11.46 -1.74 -2.51
N VAL A 170 -10.42 -1.45 -3.29
CA VAL A 170 -9.06 -1.96 -3.01
C VAL A 170 -8.60 -1.49 -1.64
N TRP A 171 -8.76 -0.20 -1.32
CA TRP A 171 -8.36 0.36 -0.02
C TRP A 171 -9.17 -0.16 1.18
N ILE A 172 -10.36 -0.74 0.94
CA ILE A 172 -11.17 -1.42 1.96
C ILE A 172 -10.79 -2.90 2.09
N ILE A 173 -10.52 -3.59 0.97
CA ILE A 173 -10.28 -5.05 0.99
C ILE A 173 -8.83 -5.36 1.38
N ALA A 174 -7.88 -4.56 0.90
CA ALA A 174 -6.47 -4.85 1.07
C ALA A 174 -5.98 -4.83 2.53
N PRO A 175 -6.41 -3.90 3.41
CA PRO A 175 -6.03 -3.96 4.82
C PRO A 175 -6.59 -5.20 5.53
N VAL A 176 -7.81 -5.66 5.20
CA VAL A 176 -8.35 -6.95 5.67
C VAL A 176 -7.43 -8.11 5.28
N VAL A 177 -7.07 -8.23 4.01
CA VAL A 177 -6.20 -9.31 3.51
C VAL A 177 -4.83 -9.25 4.18
N PHE A 178 -4.29 -8.05 4.34
CA PHE A 178 -3.01 -7.85 4.99
C PHE A 178 -3.06 -8.20 6.49
N TYR A 179 -4.16 -7.87 7.18
CA TYR A 179 -4.39 -8.25 8.57
C TYR A 179 -4.39 -9.77 8.77
N PHE A 180 -5.12 -10.52 7.92
CA PHE A 180 -5.09 -11.98 7.98
C PHE A 180 -3.72 -12.56 7.64
N SER A 181 -2.99 -11.91 6.72
CA SER A 181 -1.62 -12.29 6.39
C SER A 181 -0.68 -12.11 7.59
N LEU A 182 -0.85 -11.04 8.38
CA LEU A 182 -0.12 -10.82 9.63
C LEU A 182 -0.41 -11.89 10.68
N LEU A 183 -1.69 -12.24 10.89
CA LEU A 183 -2.07 -13.33 11.80
C LEU A 183 -1.41 -14.65 11.40
N TRP A 184 -1.41 -14.95 10.10
CA TRP A 184 -0.77 -16.14 9.56
C TRP A 184 0.76 -16.12 9.76
N LEU A 185 1.41 -15.00 9.47
CA LEU A 185 2.86 -14.82 9.66
C LEU A 185 3.25 -14.99 11.12
N LYS A 186 2.51 -14.37 12.06
CA LYS A 186 2.75 -14.52 13.51
C LYS A 186 2.66 -15.99 13.91
N LYS A 187 1.55 -16.66 13.57
CA LYS A 187 1.38 -18.08 13.86
C LYS A 187 2.52 -18.94 13.28
N ARG A 188 2.91 -18.67 12.03
CA ARG A 188 3.94 -19.45 11.34
C ARG A 188 5.32 -19.33 11.99
N PHE A 189 5.68 -18.15 12.47
CA PHE A 189 7.00 -17.89 13.04
C PHE A 189 7.07 -18.18 14.55
N ASP A 190 5.97 -18.02 15.28
CA ASP A 190 5.89 -18.40 16.69
C ASP A 190 5.96 -19.94 16.86
N SER A 191 5.36 -20.71 15.95
CA SER A 191 5.47 -22.18 15.98
C SER A 191 6.89 -22.70 15.64
N SER A 192 7.68 -21.97 14.86
CA SER A 192 9.05 -22.38 14.54
C SER A 192 10.04 -22.19 15.69
N THR A 193 9.77 -21.27 16.62
CA THR A 193 10.59 -21.08 17.83
C THR A 193 10.30 -22.11 18.93
N GLY A 194 9.17 -22.82 18.86
CA GLY A 194 8.82 -23.90 19.81
C GLY A 194 9.53 -25.23 19.51
N ASN A 195 9.80 -25.54 18.24
CA ASN A 195 10.40 -26.81 17.84
C ASN A 195 11.93 -26.91 18.03
N GLU A 196 12.63 -25.81 18.31
CA GLU A 196 14.07 -25.86 18.62
C GLU A 196 14.35 -26.27 20.09
N HIS A 197 13.34 -26.26 20.96
CA HIS A 197 13.51 -26.56 22.39
C HIS A 197 13.24 -28.03 22.78
N ASP A 198 12.60 -28.82 21.91
CA ASP A 198 12.27 -30.24 22.16
C ASP A 198 13.29 -31.23 21.55
N SER A 199 14.43 -30.73 21.06
CA SER A 199 15.48 -31.54 20.43
C SER A 199 16.86 -31.37 21.06
N THR A 200 16.93 -31.38 22.40
CA THR A 200 18.17 -31.57 23.18
C THR A 200 17.91 -32.41 24.41
#